data_AF-A0A2K4YBX8-F1
#
_entry.id   AF-A0A2K4YBX8-F1
#
_cell.length_a   1.000
_cell.length_b   1.000
_cell.length_c   1.000
_cell.angle_alpha   90.00
_cell.angle_beta   90.00
_cell.angle_gamma   90.00
#
_symmetry.space_group_name_H-M   'P 1'
#
loop_
_entity.id
_entity.type
_entity.pdbx_description
1 polymer ?
#
loop_
_entity_poly.entity_id
_entity_poly.type
_entity_poly.pdbx_seq_one_letter_code
_entity_poly.pdbx_strand_id
1 'polypeptide(L)'
;VTVVFERPPSTAITSTAIEIAHAPKAAANSADDEIVRLVHADSRPDEIRVVTSDRALTDRVRSLGASVFGAQRFRELVDPRDR
;
A
#
# COMPACT_ATOMS: atom_id res chain seq x y z
N VAL A 1 9.31 4.08 -0.26
CA VAL A 1 8.06 3.54 0.32
C VAL A 1 6.93 4.38 -0.23
N THR A 2 5.86 3.75 -0.70
CA THR A 2 4.71 4.46 -1.29
C THR A 2 3.48 4.19 -0.42
N VAL A 3 2.78 5.26 -0.04
CA VAL A 3 1.51 5.20 0.70
C VAL A 3 0.40 5.58 -0.27
N VAL A 4 -0.58 4.70 -0.44
CA VAL A 4 -1.67 4.86 -1.41
C VAL A 4 -2.97 5.18 -0.66
N PHE A 5 -3.59 6.31 -0.99
CA PHE A 5 -4.90 6.70 -0.48
C PHE A 5 -6.02 6.44 -1.49
N GLU A 6 -7.24 6.21 -1.02
CA GLU A 6 -8.43 6.09 -1.90
C GLU A 6 -8.75 7.38 -2.64
N ARG A 7 -8.37 8.51 -2.06
CA ARG A 7 -8.56 9.85 -2.60
C ARG A 7 -7.41 10.74 -2.19
N PRO A 8 -7.16 11.86 -2.89
CA PRO A 8 -6.19 12.84 -2.44
C PRO A 8 -6.48 13.25 -0.98
N PRO A 9 -5.48 13.27 -0.08
CA PRO A 9 -5.68 13.73 1.28
C PRO A 9 -6.12 15.20 1.29
N SER A 10 -7.01 15.58 2.22
CA SER A 10 -7.55 16.94 2.31
C SER A 10 -6.49 17.99 2.60
N THR A 11 -5.41 17.59 3.26
CA THR A 11 -4.19 18.37 3.46
C THR A 11 -3.05 17.66 2.76
N ALA A 12 -2.27 18.38 1.97
CA ALA A 12 -1.11 17.82 1.30
C ALA A 12 -0.11 17.28 2.33
N ILE A 13 0.20 15.98 2.21
CA ILE A 13 1.25 15.33 3.00
C ILE A 13 2.51 15.36 2.16
N THR A 14 3.51 16.11 2.59
CA THR A 14 4.80 16.21 1.89
C THR A 14 5.86 15.41 2.63
N SER A 15 6.64 14.61 1.90
CA SER A 15 7.78 13.86 2.44
C SER A 15 8.87 13.75 1.39
N THR A 16 10.13 13.78 1.82
CA THR A 16 11.30 13.53 0.96
C THR A 16 11.64 12.04 0.84
N ALA A 17 11.12 11.20 1.74
CA ALA A 17 11.44 9.77 1.83
C ALA A 17 10.25 8.86 1.48
N ILE A 18 9.03 9.38 1.54
CA ILE A 18 7.79 8.63 1.32
C ILE A 18 7.05 9.26 0.16
N GLU A 19 6.76 8.45 -0.84
CA GLU A 19 5.89 8.83 -1.94
C GLU A 19 4.42 8.71 -1.50
N ILE A 20 3.65 9.75 -1.74
CA ILE A 20 2.20 9.76 -1.50
C ILE A 20 1.50 9.63 -2.84
N ALA A 21 0.79 8.53 -3.03
CA ALA A 21 -0.04 8.26 -4.19
C ALA A 21 -1.52 8.19 -3.80
N HIS A 22 -2.40 8.31 -4.78
CA HIS A 22 -3.82 8.12 -4.58
C HIS A 22 -4.46 7.53 -5.83
N ALA A 23 -5.60 6.88 -5.65
CA ALA A 23 -6.38 6.38 -6.78
C ALA A 23 -6.77 7.54 -7.72
N PRO A 24 -6.84 7.30 -9.05
CA PRO A 24 -7.23 8.31 -10.01
C PRO A 24 -8.70 8.73 -9.87
N LYS A 25 -9.55 7.83 -9.35
CA LYS A 25 -10.96 8.09 -9.06
C LYS A 25 -11.32 7.46 -7.72
N ALA A 26 -11.82 8.30 -6.81
CA ALA A 26 -12.27 7.85 -5.50
C ALA A 26 -13.51 6.96 -5.61
N ALA A 27 -13.40 5.74 -5.10
CA ALA A 27 -14.47 4.76 -4.94
C ALA A 27 -14.14 3.82 -3.77
N ALA A 28 -15.09 3.01 -3.33
CA ALA A 28 -14.80 1.94 -2.37
C ALA A 28 -13.70 1.03 -2.94
N ASN A 29 -12.71 0.68 -2.12
CA ASN A 29 -11.56 -0.16 -2.48
C ASN A 29 -10.63 0.45 -3.56
N SER A 30 -10.78 1.73 -3.87
CA SER A 30 -9.97 2.37 -4.93
C SER A 30 -8.48 2.43 -4.60
N ALA A 31 -8.10 2.48 -3.32
CA ALA A 31 -6.71 2.34 -2.91
C ALA A 31 -6.15 0.94 -3.23
N ASP A 32 -6.93 -0.11 -2.95
CA ASP A 32 -6.55 -1.49 -3.23
C ASP A 32 -6.38 -1.73 -4.73
N ASP A 33 -7.30 -1.18 -5.54
CA ASP A 33 -7.22 -1.26 -6.99
C ASP A 33 -6.00 -0.52 -7.53
N GLU A 34 -5.66 0.62 -6.94
CA GLU A 34 -4.46 1.38 -7.29
C GLU A 34 -3.18 0.65 -6.88
N ILE A 35 -3.14 0.02 -5.71
CA ILE A 35 -2.03 -0.84 -5.28
C ILE A 35 -1.84 -1.99 -6.29
N VAL A 36 -2.92 -2.67 -6.68
CA VAL A 36 -2.86 -3.77 -7.66
C VAL A 36 -2.38 -3.27 -9.02
N ARG A 37 -2.83 -2.09 -9.46
CA ARG A 37 -2.36 -1.46 -10.70
C ARG A 37 -0.86 -1.16 -10.66
N LEU A 38 -0.37 -0.62 -9.55
CA LEU A 38 1.06 -0.31 -9.36
C LEU A 38 1.91 -1.59 -9.35
N VAL A 39 1.49 -2.61 -8.60
CA VAL A 39 2.19 -3.90 -8.55
C VAL A 39 2.24 -4.57 -9.92
N HIS A 40 1.12 -4.57 -10.65
CA HIS A 40 1.04 -5.18 -11.97
C HIS A 40 1.91 -4.46 -13.03
N ALA A 41 2.08 -3.15 -12.89
CA ALA A 41 2.86 -2.34 -13.82
C ALA A 41 4.38 -2.41 -13.57
N ASP A 42 4.82 -2.90 -12.41
CA ASP A 42 6.24 -3.03 -12.10
C ASP A 42 6.88 -4.21 -12.85
N SER A 43 8.10 -4.00 -13.33
CA SER A 43 8.91 -5.03 -13.99
C SER A 43 9.35 -6.19 -13.08
N ARG A 44 9.38 -5.97 -11.76
CA ARG A 44 9.80 -6.95 -10.74
C ARG A 44 8.82 -6.97 -9.56
N PRO A 45 7.58 -7.48 -9.75
CA PRO A 45 6.57 -7.51 -8.70
C PRO A 45 6.99 -8.31 -7.46
N ASP A 46 7.88 -9.30 -7.63
CA ASP A 46 8.43 -10.13 -6.56
C ASP A 46 9.33 -9.38 -5.57
N GLU A 47 9.89 -8.24 -5.99
CA GLU A 47 10.62 -7.32 -5.11
C GLU A 47 9.69 -6.40 -4.31
N ILE A 48 8.39 -6.39 -4.62
CA ILE A 48 7.40 -5.55 -3.94
C ILE A 48 6.88 -6.26 -2.68
N ARG A 49 6.74 -5.47 -1.61
CA ARG A 49 6.09 -5.88 -0.37
C ARG A 49 4.91 -4.96 -0.05
N VAL A 50 3.71 -5.51 -0.11
CA VAL A 50 2.47 -4.80 0.23
C VAL A 50 2.17 -4.96 1.71
N VAL A 51 1.92 -3.83 2.40
CA VAL A 51 1.48 -3.84 3.79
C VAL A 51 -0.03 -3.74 3.84
N THR A 52 -0.71 -4.78 4.32
CA THR A 52 -2.18 -4.77 4.46
C THR A 52 -2.65 -5.74 5.53
N SER A 53 -3.84 -5.51 6.08
CA SER A 53 -4.62 -6.48 6.86
C SER A 53 -5.77 -7.09 6.06
N ASP A 54 -6.04 -6.58 4.85
CA ASP A 54 -7.11 -7.04 3.99
C ASP A 54 -6.71 -8.33 3.28
N ARG A 55 -7.56 -9.36 3.40
CA ARG A 55 -7.33 -10.67 2.79
C ARG A 55 -7.56 -10.67 1.28
N ALA A 56 -8.57 -9.96 0.80
CA ALA A 56 -8.84 -9.86 -0.63
C ALA A 56 -7.68 -9.16 -1.36
N LEU A 57 -7.15 -8.07 -0.80
CA LEU A 57 -5.95 -7.43 -1.35
C LEU A 57 -4.74 -8.37 -1.28
N THR A 58 -4.55 -9.07 -0.16
CA THR A 58 -3.47 -10.06 0.01
C THR A 58 -3.46 -11.09 -1.11
N ASP A 59 -4.63 -11.68 -1.40
CA ASP A 59 -4.74 -12.72 -2.43
C ASP A 59 -4.47 -12.15 -3.84
N ARG A 60 -4.95 -10.93 -4.12
CA ARG A 60 -4.74 -10.23 -5.40
C ARG A 60 -3.28 -9.88 -5.65
N VAL A 61 -2.53 -9.39 -4.66
CA VAL A 61 -1.14 -8.98 -4.88
C VAL A 61 -0.19 -10.17 -4.90
N ARG A 62 -0.51 -11.25 -4.17
CA ARG A 62 0.25 -12.50 -4.23
C ARG A 62 0.11 -13.19 -5.59
N SER A 63 -1.05 -13.13 -6.22
CA SER A 63 -1.22 -13.69 -7.57
C SER A 63 -0.41 -12.94 -8.62
N LEU A 64 -0.05 -11.68 -8.35
CA LEU A 64 0.87 -10.88 -9.17
C LEU A 64 2.36 -11.10 -8.84
N GLY A 65 2.68 -11.94 -7.85
CA GLY A 65 4.05 -12.25 -7.45
C GLY A 65 4.56 -11.43 -6.25
N ALA A 66 3.81 -10.43 -5.77
CA ALA A 66 4.25 -9.61 -4.65
C ALA A 66 4.19 -10.33 -3.31
N SER A 67 5.09 -9.94 -2.40
CA SER A 67 5.06 -10.37 -1.01
C SER A 67 4.10 -9.51 -0.18
N VAL A 68 3.59 -10.06 0.93
CA VAL A 68 2.67 -9.35 1.84
C VAL A 68 3.22 -9.33 3.25
N PHE A 69 3.04 -8.20 3.92
CA PHE A 69 3.38 -8.01 5.32
C PHE A 69 2.19 -7.46 6.10
N GLY A 70 1.92 -8.03 7.27
CA GLY A 70 0.72 -7.68 8.04
C GLY A 70 0.79 -6.25 8.59
N ALA A 71 -0.30 -5.48 8.42
CA ALA A 71 -0.38 -4.09 8.87
C ALA A 71 -0.15 -3.92 10.37
N GLN A 72 -0.64 -4.83 11.22
CA GLN A 72 -0.41 -4.76 12.66
C GLN A 72 1.08 -4.87 13.00
N ARG A 73 1.77 -5.87 12.44
CA ARG A 73 3.20 -6.05 12.66
C ARG A 73 4.02 -4.89 12.08
N PHE A 74 3.58 -4.33 10.96
CA PHE A 74 4.20 -3.12 10.42
C PHE A 74 4.09 -1.94 11.37
N ARG A 75 2.90 -1.72 11.94
CA ARG A 75 2.66 -0.68 12.93
C ARG A 75 3.60 -0.84 14.13
N GLU A 76 3.75 -2.05 14.66
CA GLU A 76 4.66 -2.34 15.77
C GLU A 76 6.14 -2.02 15.45
N LEU A 77 6.56 -2.09 14.18
CA LEU A 77 7.92 -1.76 13.76
C LEU A 77 8.16 -0.25 13.60
N VAL A 78 7.15 0.49 13.11
CA VAL A 78 7.31 1.93 12.80
C VAL A 78 6.85 2.85 13.94
N ASP A 79 5.98 2.35 14.80
CA ASP A 79 5.42 3.02 15.97
C ASP A 79 5.47 2.04 17.16
N PRO A 80 6.68 1.65 17.61
CA PRO A 80 6.83 0.79 18.77
C PRO A 80 6.24 1.52 19.97
N ARG A 81 5.26 0.91 20.62
CA ARG A 81 4.74 1.44 21.88
C ARG A 81 5.85 1.33 22.92
N ASP A 82 6.50 2.45 23.23
CA ASP A 82 7.38 2.55 24.40
C ASP A 82 6.61 1.99 25.60
N ARG A 83 7.22 0.99 26.25
CA ARG A 83 6.63 0.27 27.38
C ARG A 83 7.23 0.77 28.68
#